data_AF-H2LU17-F1
#
_entry.id   AF-H2LU17-F1
#
_cell.length_a   1.000
_cell.length_b   1.000
_cell.length_c   1.000
_cell.angle_alpha   90.00
_cell.angle_beta   90.00
_cell.angle_gamma   90.00
#
_symmetry.space_group_name_H-M   'P 1'
#
loop_
_entity.id
_entity.type
_entity.pdbx_description
1 polymer ?
#
loop_
_entity_poly.entity_id
_entity_poly.type
_entity_poly.pdbx_seq_one_letter_code
_entity_poly.pdbx_strand_id
1 'polypeptide(L)'
;MAPSRNGMILNPHFHKDWQRRVRTWFNQPARKIRRRKARQAKARRIAPRPIAGPLRPQVRCPTIRYHTKVRSGRGFTLEELKAAGIHKKTARTIGIAVDPRRRNRSTESLQANVQRLKEYRSKLILFPRKASAPKKGDSSEEELKMATQLSGPVMPIKTVYKKEKARIISEDEKNFKAFASLRMARANARLFGIRAKRAKEAAEQDVEKKNMVLVLNFANPSREVQNLSPVLFSQTDQKREGSGLYEEIFTRRCCLFFPVYGINHIALHK
;
A
#
# COMPACT_ATOMS: atom_id res chain seq x y z
N MET A 1 -8.34 53.23 -11.34
CA MET A 1 -9.31 53.39 -12.45
C MET A 1 -10.68 53.03 -11.91
N ALA A 2 -11.65 53.93 -12.04
CA ALA A 2 -13.03 53.58 -11.73
C ALA A 2 -13.50 52.49 -12.70
N PRO A 3 -14.26 51.47 -12.25
CA PRO A 3 -14.82 50.47 -13.14
C PRO A 3 -15.75 51.15 -14.16
N SER A 4 -15.71 50.71 -15.42
CA SER A 4 -16.58 51.20 -16.49
C SER A 4 -17.63 50.14 -16.84
N ARG A 5 -18.87 50.60 -17.11
CA ARG A 5 -20.04 49.77 -17.46
C ARG A 5 -20.06 48.46 -16.66
N ASN A 6 -20.16 47.31 -17.34
CA ASN A 6 -20.11 46.00 -16.72
C ASN A 6 -18.84 45.26 -17.14
N GLY A 7 -17.93 45.06 -16.19
CA GLY A 7 -16.67 44.35 -16.38
C GLY A 7 -16.35 43.48 -15.16
N MET A 8 -15.44 42.53 -15.34
CA MET A 8 -15.03 41.63 -14.27
C MET A 8 -14.39 42.40 -13.12
N ILE A 9 -14.80 42.10 -11.89
CA ILE A 9 -14.14 42.63 -10.69
C ILE A 9 -12.77 41.95 -10.58
N LEU A 10 -11.72 42.67 -10.96
CA LEU A 10 -10.35 42.19 -10.91
C LEU A 10 -9.79 42.36 -9.49
N ASN A 11 -8.98 41.40 -9.04
CA ASN A 11 -8.16 41.52 -7.83
C ASN A 11 -6.66 41.48 -8.19
N PRO A 12 -6.11 42.56 -8.80
CA PRO A 12 -4.71 42.60 -9.20
C PRO A 12 -3.79 42.80 -8.00
N HIS A 13 -2.94 41.81 -7.70
CA HIS A 13 -2.05 41.84 -6.54
C HIS A 13 -0.74 42.62 -6.83
N PHE A 14 -0.87 43.85 -7.33
CA PHE A 14 0.25 44.75 -7.68
C PHE A 14 0.39 45.94 -6.71
N HIS A 15 -0.15 45.83 -5.49
CA HIS A 15 -0.20 46.90 -4.48
C HIS A 15 1.10 47.12 -3.70
N LYS A 16 2.08 46.21 -3.82
CA LYS A 16 3.41 46.34 -3.20
C LYS A 16 4.42 46.75 -4.26
N ASP A 17 5.63 47.13 -3.85
CA ASP A 17 6.76 47.36 -4.77
C ASP A 17 7.19 46.04 -5.45
N TRP A 18 6.47 45.69 -6.53
CA TRP A 18 6.68 44.49 -7.33
C TRP A 18 7.70 44.74 -8.43
N GLN A 19 7.83 46.00 -8.90
CA GLN A 19 8.74 46.40 -9.97
C GLN A 19 10.19 46.11 -9.60
N ARG A 20 10.58 46.32 -8.33
CA ARG A 20 11.91 45.94 -7.80
C ARG A 20 12.19 44.44 -7.81
N ARG A 21 11.16 43.59 -7.81
CA ARG A 21 11.26 42.12 -7.71
C ARG A 21 10.90 41.40 -9.02
N VAL A 22 10.96 42.12 -10.13
CA VAL A 22 10.72 41.54 -11.46
C VAL A 22 11.89 40.64 -11.85
N ARG A 23 11.63 39.34 -11.92
CA ARG A 23 12.62 38.38 -12.43
C ARG A 23 12.44 38.17 -13.92
N THR A 24 13.35 38.74 -14.71
CA THR A 24 13.41 38.49 -16.16
C THR A 24 14.01 37.11 -16.46
N TRP A 25 13.65 36.52 -17.61
CA TRP A 25 14.07 35.17 -18.01
C TRP A 25 15.02 35.17 -19.22
N PHE A 26 15.66 36.30 -19.54
CA PHE A 26 16.62 36.41 -20.65
C PHE A 26 17.81 35.45 -20.53
N ASN A 27 18.18 35.05 -19.30
CA ASN A 27 19.22 34.06 -19.03
C ASN A 27 18.78 32.59 -19.25
N GLN A 28 17.55 32.32 -19.69
CA GLN A 28 17.04 30.96 -19.92
C GLN A 28 17.88 30.15 -20.94
N PRO A 29 18.20 30.65 -22.15
CA PRO A 29 19.06 29.93 -23.11
C PRO A 29 20.47 29.67 -22.56
N ALA A 30 21.11 30.66 -21.93
CA ALA A 30 22.42 30.50 -21.29
C ALA A 30 22.39 29.42 -20.19
N ARG A 31 21.33 29.39 -19.36
CA ARG A 31 21.12 28.33 -18.36
C ARG A 31 20.91 26.95 -19.00
N LYS A 32 20.25 26.85 -20.15
CA LYS A 32 20.09 25.57 -20.90
C LYS A 32 21.45 25.05 -21.38
N ILE A 33 22.26 25.91 -22.01
CA ILE A 33 23.62 25.56 -22.48
C ILE A 33 24.51 25.14 -21.31
N ARG A 34 24.55 25.92 -20.23
CA ARG A 34 25.33 25.61 -19.02
C ARG A 34 24.95 24.24 -18.43
N ARG A 35 23.65 23.94 -18.30
CA ARG A 35 23.16 22.65 -17.80
C ARG A 35 23.52 21.50 -18.75
N ARG A 36 23.52 21.71 -20.07
CA ARG A 36 23.94 20.71 -21.07
C ARG A 36 25.43 20.40 -20.94
N LYS A 37 26.29 21.42 -20.91
CA LYS A 37 27.76 21.26 -20.72
C LYS A 37 28.08 20.55 -19.41
N ALA A 38 27.43 20.93 -18.30
CA ALA A 38 27.61 20.25 -17.01
C ALA A 38 27.19 18.77 -17.04
N ARG A 39 26.10 18.44 -17.75
CA ARG A 39 25.69 17.04 -17.97
C ARG A 39 26.73 16.27 -18.79
N GLN A 40 27.24 16.84 -19.88
CA GLN A 40 28.29 16.23 -20.70
C GLN A 40 29.59 16.01 -19.92
N ALA A 41 30.02 16.98 -19.11
CA ALA A 41 31.18 16.84 -18.23
C ALA A 41 30.96 15.73 -17.19
N LYS A 42 29.77 15.65 -16.59
CA LYS A 42 29.41 14.56 -15.68
C LYS A 42 29.46 13.19 -16.37
N ALA A 43 28.93 13.08 -17.59
CA ALA A 43 28.91 11.84 -18.37
C ALA A 43 30.33 11.29 -18.61
N ARG A 44 31.23 12.15 -19.09
CA ARG A 44 32.64 11.80 -19.32
C ARG A 44 33.34 11.37 -18.02
N ARG A 45 33.10 12.08 -16.92
CA ARG A 45 33.72 11.79 -15.62
C ARG A 45 33.35 10.42 -15.03
N ILE A 46 32.13 9.94 -15.27
CA ILE A 46 31.62 8.71 -14.63
C ILE A 46 31.60 7.50 -15.58
N ALA A 47 32.08 7.65 -16.81
CA ALA A 47 32.14 6.55 -17.76
C ALA A 47 32.86 5.35 -17.13
N PRO A 48 32.33 4.11 -17.25
CA PRO A 48 31.24 3.68 -18.14
C PRO A 48 29.80 3.78 -17.55
N ARG A 49 29.61 4.34 -16.35
CA ARG A 49 28.31 4.32 -15.66
C ARG A 49 27.23 5.17 -16.35
N PRO A 50 25.94 4.79 -16.26
CA PRO A 50 24.82 5.58 -16.80
C PRO A 50 24.70 6.99 -16.21
N ILE A 51 24.41 7.99 -17.05
CA ILE A 51 24.37 9.42 -16.66
C ILE A 51 23.21 9.77 -15.72
N ALA A 52 22.06 9.11 -15.92
CA ALA A 52 20.82 9.36 -15.17
C ALA A 52 20.94 9.00 -13.69
N GLY A 53 21.97 8.23 -13.32
CA GLY A 53 22.26 7.84 -11.94
C GLY A 53 21.70 6.47 -11.61
N PRO A 54 21.47 6.19 -10.31
CA PRO A 54 21.13 4.86 -9.84
C PRO A 54 19.71 4.42 -10.22
N LEU A 55 19.48 3.10 -10.27
CA LEU A 55 18.16 2.52 -10.49
C LEU A 55 17.19 2.98 -9.40
N ARG A 56 15.98 3.36 -9.82
CA ARG A 56 14.88 3.81 -8.95
C ARG A 56 13.73 2.80 -9.00
N PRO A 57 13.03 2.57 -7.87
CA PRO A 57 11.90 1.64 -7.81
C PRO A 57 10.66 2.21 -8.50
N GLN A 58 9.74 1.31 -8.79
CA GLN A 58 8.39 1.62 -9.20
C GLN A 58 7.52 1.97 -7.99
N VAL A 59 6.89 3.15 -8.00
CA VAL A 59 6.06 3.65 -6.88
C VAL A 59 4.75 4.23 -7.40
N ARG A 60 3.64 3.90 -6.72
CA ARG A 60 2.32 4.49 -6.94
C ARG A 60 2.23 5.87 -6.29
N CYS A 61 1.52 6.80 -6.92
CA CYS A 61 1.27 8.11 -6.31
C CYS A 61 0.25 8.00 -5.15
N PRO A 62 0.36 8.82 -4.10
CA PRO A 62 -0.35 8.58 -2.84
C PRO A 62 -1.82 8.98 -2.81
N THR A 63 -2.24 9.99 -3.59
CA THR A 63 -3.60 10.54 -3.54
C THR A 63 -4.56 9.82 -4.48
N ILE A 64 -5.85 9.78 -4.15
CA ILE A 64 -6.92 9.17 -4.99
C ILE A 64 -6.83 9.66 -6.44
N ARG A 65 -6.67 10.97 -6.66
CA ARG A 65 -6.55 11.57 -8.00
C ARG A 65 -5.44 10.97 -8.88
N TYR A 66 -4.37 10.45 -8.27
CA TYR A 66 -3.16 10.02 -8.98
C TYR A 66 -2.77 8.56 -8.72
N HIS A 67 -3.50 7.79 -7.91
CA HIS A 67 -3.11 6.42 -7.54
C HIS A 67 -2.95 5.49 -8.75
N THR A 68 -3.62 5.78 -9.87
CA THR A 68 -3.53 5.02 -11.12
C THR A 68 -2.17 5.22 -11.81
N LYS A 69 -1.50 6.35 -11.54
CA LYS A 69 -0.20 6.68 -12.12
C LYS A 69 0.94 6.05 -11.33
N VAL A 70 1.92 5.59 -12.08
CA VAL A 70 3.17 5.04 -11.56
C VAL A 70 4.31 5.99 -11.88
N ARG A 71 5.26 6.15 -10.95
CA ARG A 71 6.43 7.00 -11.12
C ARG A 71 7.69 6.35 -10.55
N SER A 72 8.85 6.91 -10.87
CA SER A 72 10.10 6.57 -10.20
C SER A 72 10.10 7.07 -8.76
N GLY A 73 10.36 6.17 -7.81
CA GLY A 73 10.44 6.47 -6.38
C GLY A 73 11.77 7.11 -5.96
N ARG A 74 12.03 7.19 -4.64
CA ARG A 74 13.30 7.68 -4.09
C ARG A 74 14.42 6.63 -4.14
N GLY A 75 14.08 5.43 -3.67
CA GLY A 75 14.98 4.27 -3.57
C GLY A 75 14.22 3.03 -3.11
N PHE A 76 14.83 1.86 -3.32
CA PHE A 76 14.32 0.56 -2.90
C PHE A 76 14.26 0.46 -1.37
N THR A 77 13.27 -0.28 -0.88
CA THR A 77 13.14 -0.60 0.54
C THR A 77 14.16 -1.66 0.94
N LEU A 78 14.40 -1.80 2.25
CA LEU A 78 15.26 -2.86 2.77
C LEU A 78 14.67 -4.25 2.55
N GLU A 79 13.34 -4.37 2.58
CA GLU A 79 12.62 -5.62 2.36
C GLU A 79 12.73 -6.11 0.91
N GLU A 80 12.53 -5.21 -0.06
CA GLU A 80 12.73 -5.51 -1.50
C GLU A 80 14.18 -5.97 -1.76
N LEU A 81 15.16 -5.32 -1.14
CA LEU A 81 16.57 -5.69 -1.28
C LEU A 81 16.87 -7.05 -0.65
N LYS A 82 16.31 -7.33 0.53
CA LYS A 82 16.43 -8.63 1.20
C LYS A 82 15.84 -9.74 0.33
N ALA A 83 14.65 -9.53 -0.22
CA ALA A 83 13.98 -10.47 -1.10
C ALA A 83 14.73 -10.68 -2.44
N ALA A 84 15.46 -9.67 -2.91
CA ALA A 84 16.33 -9.79 -4.09
C ALA A 84 17.74 -10.36 -3.77
N GLY A 85 18.06 -10.64 -2.51
CA GLY A 85 19.39 -11.13 -2.09
C GLY A 85 20.50 -10.08 -2.15
N ILE A 86 20.17 -8.79 -2.10
CA ILE A 86 21.15 -7.69 -2.24
C ILE A 86 21.33 -6.99 -0.88
N HIS A 87 22.56 -6.93 -0.39
CA HIS A 87 22.86 -6.20 0.83
C HIS A 87 22.80 -4.67 0.62
N LYS A 88 22.24 -3.93 1.59
CA LYS A 88 21.97 -2.47 1.49
C LYS A 88 23.19 -1.61 1.17
N LYS A 89 24.38 -1.98 1.67
CA LYS A 89 25.63 -1.24 1.40
C LYS A 89 26.12 -1.51 -0.03
N THR A 90 26.09 -2.78 -0.45
CA THR A 90 26.46 -3.24 -1.79
C THR A 90 25.53 -2.67 -2.85
N ALA A 91 24.23 -2.55 -2.56
CA ALA A 91 23.25 -1.93 -3.45
C ALA A 91 23.68 -0.52 -3.90
N ARG A 92 24.17 0.32 -2.98
CA ARG A 92 24.60 1.69 -3.31
C ARG A 92 25.86 1.71 -4.17
N THR A 93 26.79 0.77 -4.00
CA THR A 93 28.03 0.71 -4.79
C THR A 93 27.77 0.25 -6.23
N ILE A 94 26.82 -0.67 -6.43
CA ILE A 94 26.43 -1.16 -7.77
C ILE A 94 25.41 -0.25 -8.49
N GLY A 95 25.07 0.91 -7.93
CA GLY A 95 24.18 1.86 -8.58
C GLY A 95 22.68 1.63 -8.35
N ILE A 96 22.28 1.07 -7.21
CA ILE A 96 20.88 0.94 -6.79
C ILE A 96 20.59 1.97 -5.69
N ALA A 97 19.53 2.76 -5.86
CA ALA A 97 19.13 3.75 -4.85
C ALA A 97 18.41 3.06 -3.69
N VAL A 98 18.75 3.38 -2.44
CA VAL A 98 18.14 2.77 -1.25
C VAL A 98 17.42 3.85 -0.43
N ASP A 99 16.20 3.57 0.00
CA ASP A 99 15.42 4.44 0.91
C ASP A 99 14.91 3.65 2.11
N PRO A 100 15.60 3.68 3.26
CA PRO A 100 15.23 2.89 4.44
C PRO A 100 13.92 3.35 5.09
N ARG A 101 13.40 4.53 4.74
CA ARG A 101 12.17 5.10 5.33
C ARG A 101 10.89 4.57 4.69
N ARG A 102 10.97 4.04 3.46
CA ARG A 102 9.79 3.54 2.74
C ARG A 102 9.45 2.14 3.24
N ARG A 103 8.15 1.89 3.45
CA ARG A 103 7.60 0.58 3.85
C ARG A 103 6.72 0.03 2.74
N ASN A 104 6.71 -1.30 2.57
CA ASN A 104 5.78 -1.95 1.66
C ASN A 104 4.52 -2.33 2.43
N ARG A 105 3.36 -2.10 1.81
CA ARG A 105 2.05 -2.48 2.35
C ARG A 105 1.34 -3.51 1.47
N SER A 106 1.78 -3.67 0.22
CA SER A 106 1.17 -4.55 -0.75
C SER A 106 2.22 -5.49 -1.35
N THR A 107 1.84 -6.75 -1.54
CA THR A 107 2.72 -7.82 -2.04
C THR A 107 3.04 -7.62 -3.52
N GLU A 108 2.11 -7.08 -4.31
CA GLU A 108 2.28 -6.87 -5.75
C GLU A 108 3.36 -5.81 -6.02
N SER A 109 3.40 -4.75 -5.20
CA SER A 109 4.41 -3.70 -5.34
C SER A 109 5.81 -4.19 -4.95
N LEU A 110 5.87 -5.03 -3.91
CA LEU A 110 7.09 -5.72 -3.48
C LEU A 110 7.61 -6.62 -4.60
N GLN A 111 6.76 -7.50 -5.15
CA GLN A 111 7.12 -8.41 -6.23
C GLN A 111 7.58 -7.68 -7.50
N ALA A 112 6.85 -6.64 -7.94
CA ALA A 112 7.23 -5.84 -9.11
C ALA A 112 8.61 -5.19 -8.94
N ASN A 113 8.94 -4.69 -7.74
CA ASN A 113 10.24 -4.09 -7.47
C ASN A 113 11.35 -5.12 -7.29
N VAL A 114 11.07 -6.27 -6.71
CA VAL A 114 12.03 -7.40 -6.64
C VAL A 114 12.36 -7.90 -8.04
N GLN A 115 11.35 -8.09 -8.89
CA GLN A 115 11.55 -8.48 -10.29
C GLN A 115 12.40 -7.43 -11.03
N ARG A 116 12.10 -6.14 -10.82
CA ARG A 116 12.90 -5.04 -11.37
C ARG A 116 14.36 -5.05 -10.88
N LEU A 117 14.64 -5.45 -9.64
CA LEU A 117 16.00 -5.61 -9.12
C LEU A 117 16.72 -6.79 -9.77
N LYS A 118 16.04 -7.92 -9.95
CA LYS A 118 16.58 -9.11 -10.63
C LYS A 118 16.91 -8.81 -12.09
N GLU A 119 16.00 -8.15 -12.81
CA GLU A 119 16.23 -7.70 -14.19
C GLU A 119 17.36 -6.69 -14.32
N TYR A 120 17.52 -5.82 -13.32
CA TYR A 120 18.68 -4.91 -13.30
C TYR A 120 19.98 -5.67 -13.11
N ARG A 121 19.99 -6.64 -12.18
CA ARG A 121 21.18 -7.40 -11.83
C ARG A 121 21.68 -8.27 -12.98
N SER A 122 20.78 -8.82 -13.79
CA SER A 122 21.14 -9.58 -15.00
C SER A 122 21.69 -8.70 -16.12
N LYS A 123 21.24 -7.44 -16.23
CA LYS A 123 21.74 -6.46 -17.22
C LYS A 123 22.96 -5.68 -16.75
N LEU A 124 23.41 -5.90 -15.51
CA LEU A 124 24.51 -5.13 -14.91
C LEU A 124 25.85 -5.78 -15.27
N ILE A 125 26.64 -5.07 -16.08
CA ILE A 125 28.05 -5.39 -16.33
C ILE A 125 28.88 -4.82 -15.18
N LEU A 126 29.53 -5.70 -14.40
CA LEU A 126 30.34 -5.30 -13.25
C LEU A 126 31.83 -5.37 -13.60
N PHE A 127 32.49 -4.21 -13.56
CA PHE A 127 33.92 -4.12 -13.83
C PHE A 127 34.74 -4.62 -12.64
N PRO A 128 35.79 -5.43 -12.87
CA PRO A 128 36.71 -5.84 -11.83
C PRO A 128 37.45 -4.64 -11.25
N ARG A 129 37.71 -4.65 -9.93
CA ARG A 129 38.47 -3.57 -9.28
C ARG A 129 39.93 -3.51 -9.72
N LYS A 130 40.51 -4.65 -10.06
CA LYS A 130 41.85 -4.80 -10.65
C LYS A 130 41.68 -5.60 -11.94
N ALA A 131 42.07 -5.02 -13.07
CA ALA A 131 41.90 -5.68 -14.38
C ALA A 131 42.70 -6.98 -14.51
N SER A 132 43.85 -7.06 -13.85
CA SER A 132 44.72 -8.26 -13.86
C SER A 132 44.23 -9.40 -12.96
N ALA A 133 43.29 -9.15 -12.04
CA ALA A 133 42.82 -10.14 -11.08
C ALA A 133 41.30 -10.03 -10.88
N PRO A 134 40.50 -10.47 -11.88
CA PRO A 134 39.05 -10.49 -11.78
C PRO A 134 38.58 -11.43 -10.67
N LYS A 135 37.52 -11.05 -9.96
CA LYS A 135 36.95 -11.81 -8.85
C LYS A 135 35.60 -12.43 -9.24
N LYS A 136 35.14 -13.37 -8.40
CA LYS A 136 33.82 -13.99 -8.55
C LYS A 136 32.71 -12.93 -8.53
N GLY A 137 32.00 -12.81 -9.64
CA GLY A 137 30.89 -11.87 -9.83
C GLY A 137 31.20 -10.65 -10.69
N ASP A 138 32.46 -10.49 -11.14
CA ASP A 138 32.84 -9.57 -12.20
C ASP A 138 32.44 -10.13 -13.57
N SER A 139 32.27 -9.24 -14.55
CA SER A 139 31.91 -9.57 -15.93
C SER A 139 33.08 -10.14 -16.74
N SER A 140 32.78 -10.92 -17.79
CA SER A 140 33.78 -11.45 -18.72
C SER A 140 34.40 -10.33 -19.57
N GLU A 141 35.60 -10.55 -20.12
CA GLU A 141 36.29 -9.55 -20.94
C GLU A 141 35.50 -9.12 -22.18
N GLU A 142 34.70 -10.03 -22.74
CA GLU A 142 33.80 -9.75 -23.87
C GLU A 142 32.70 -8.75 -23.49
N GLU A 143 32.06 -8.94 -22.33
CA GLU A 143 31.07 -8.00 -21.80
C GLU A 143 31.68 -6.62 -21.49
N LEU A 144 32.92 -6.59 -21.01
CA LEU A 144 33.63 -5.34 -20.73
C LEU A 144 33.86 -4.52 -22.00
N LYS A 145 34.16 -5.17 -23.14
CA LYS A 145 34.31 -4.49 -24.45
C LYS A 145 32.96 -4.00 -24.99
N MET A 146 31.88 -4.72 -24.74
CA MET A 146 30.51 -4.32 -25.12
C MET A 146 29.94 -3.20 -24.23
N ALA A 147 30.56 -2.91 -23.09
CA ALA A 147 30.05 -1.95 -22.13
C ALA A 147 30.01 -0.52 -22.71
N THR A 148 28.80 -0.05 -23.00
CA THR A 148 28.56 1.32 -23.48
C THR A 148 27.78 2.12 -22.44
N GLN A 149 27.98 3.44 -22.45
CA GLN A 149 27.25 4.31 -21.54
C GLN A 149 25.79 4.45 -21.98
N LEU A 150 24.85 3.99 -21.14
CA LEU A 150 23.43 4.16 -21.41
C LEU A 150 23.01 5.64 -21.34
N SER A 151 22.42 6.13 -22.43
CA SER A 151 21.75 7.43 -22.48
C SER A 151 20.31 7.34 -21.95
N GLY A 152 19.88 8.35 -21.18
CA GLY A 152 18.55 8.39 -20.59
C GLY A 152 18.39 7.60 -19.28
N PRO A 153 17.16 7.49 -18.76
CA PRO A 153 16.88 6.81 -17.49
C PRO A 153 17.08 5.29 -17.61
N VAL A 154 17.76 4.71 -16.61
CA VAL A 154 17.97 3.25 -16.51
C VAL A 154 16.61 2.56 -16.31
N MET A 155 16.25 1.69 -17.26
CA MET A 155 14.99 0.95 -17.31
C MET A 155 13.75 1.85 -17.08
N PRO A 156 13.33 2.66 -18.06
CA PRO A 156 12.23 3.58 -17.88
C PRO A 156 10.94 2.88 -17.45
N ILE A 157 10.27 3.42 -16.45
CA ILE A 157 8.98 2.89 -15.97
C ILE A 157 7.91 3.28 -16.98
N LYS A 158 7.27 2.28 -17.57
CA LYS A 158 6.13 2.47 -18.47
C LYS A 158 4.86 2.10 -17.74
N THR A 159 3.81 2.90 -17.93
CA THR A 159 2.47 2.54 -17.50
C THR A 159 1.89 1.54 -18.48
N VAL A 160 1.75 0.29 -18.05
CA VAL A 160 1.14 -0.77 -18.86
C VAL A 160 -0.32 -0.90 -18.47
N TYR A 161 -1.20 -0.93 -19.48
CA TYR A 161 -2.61 -1.21 -19.32
C TYR A 161 -2.90 -2.60 -19.88
N LYS A 162 -3.52 -3.46 -19.07
CA LYS A 162 -4.00 -4.76 -19.54
C LYS A 162 -5.24 -4.51 -20.39
N LYS A 163 -5.20 -4.89 -21.66
CA LYS A 163 -6.39 -4.89 -22.53
C LYS A 163 -7.14 -6.19 -22.28
N GLU A 164 -8.37 -6.08 -21.79
CA GLU A 164 -9.24 -7.24 -21.61
C GLU A 164 -9.93 -7.60 -22.93
N LYS A 165 -10.18 -8.89 -23.17
CA LYS A 165 -10.94 -9.35 -24.34
C LYS A 165 -12.43 -9.16 -24.10
N ALA A 166 -13.19 -8.99 -25.19
CA ALA A 166 -14.65 -9.00 -25.13
C ALA A 166 -15.14 -10.35 -24.56
N ARG A 167 -16.11 -10.30 -23.66
CA ARG A 167 -16.73 -11.47 -23.00
C ARG A 167 -18.24 -11.31 -23.02
N ILE A 168 -18.94 -12.44 -23.03
CA ILE A 168 -20.40 -12.48 -22.88
C ILE A 168 -20.74 -12.04 -21.45
N ILE A 169 -21.73 -11.15 -21.30
CA ILE A 169 -22.15 -10.61 -20.00
C ILE A 169 -22.90 -11.71 -19.24
N SER A 170 -22.48 -11.95 -18.00
CA SER A 170 -23.16 -12.93 -17.12
C SER A 170 -24.52 -12.41 -16.63
N GLU A 171 -25.43 -13.31 -16.28
CA GLU A 171 -26.76 -12.92 -15.79
C GLU A 171 -26.67 -12.14 -14.46
N ASP A 172 -25.69 -12.46 -13.60
CA ASP A 172 -25.42 -11.74 -12.36
C ASP A 172 -24.99 -10.28 -12.61
N GLU A 173 -24.16 -10.03 -13.62
CA GLU A 173 -23.73 -8.68 -14.00
C GLU A 173 -24.90 -7.84 -14.56
N LYS A 174 -25.85 -8.46 -15.27
CA LYS A 174 -27.06 -7.78 -15.75
C LYS A 174 -27.97 -7.36 -14.59
N ASN A 175 -28.10 -8.23 -13.58
CA ASN A 175 -28.96 -8.00 -12.42
C ASN A 175 -28.32 -7.09 -11.36
N PHE A 176 -27.03 -6.76 -11.48
CA PHE A 176 -26.32 -5.92 -10.53
C PHE A 176 -26.75 -4.45 -10.58
N LYS A 177 -27.45 -4.00 -9.52
CA LYS A 177 -27.90 -2.60 -9.35
C LYS A 177 -26.77 -1.69 -8.83
N ALA A 178 -25.87 -1.27 -9.72
CA ALA A 178 -24.69 -0.47 -9.35
C ALA A 178 -25.01 0.83 -8.57
N PHE A 179 -26.00 1.61 -9.02
CA PHE A 179 -26.37 2.87 -8.35
C PHE A 179 -26.89 2.64 -6.92
N ALA A 180 -27.79 1.65 -6.74
CA ALA A 180 -28.33 1.30 -5.44
C ALA A 180 -27.23 0.81 -4.50
N SER A 181 -26.32 -0.04 -4.99
CA SER A 181 -25.15 -0.52 -4.24
C SER A 181 -24.27 0.64 -3.74
N LEU A 182 -23.96 1.63 -4.59
CA LEU A 182 -23.19 2.81 -4.20
C LEU A 182 -23.88 3.64 -3.11
N ARG A 183 -25.22 3.81 -3.20
CA ARG A 183 -26.01 4.54 -2.19
C ARG A 183 -26.04 3.80 -0.87
N MET A 184 -26.26 2.48 -0.90
CA MET A 184 -26.26 1.63 0.29
C MET A 184 -24.88 1.58 0.97
N ALA A 185 -23.79 1.49 0.21
CA ALA A 185 -22.44 1.53 0.75
C ALA A 185 -22.15 2.85 1.49
N ARG A 186 -22.56 4.00 0.92
CA ARG A 186 -22.44 5.30 1.58
C ARG A 186 -23.30 5.38 2.85
N ALA A 187 -24.52 4.87 2.81
CA ALA A 187 -25.42 4.85 3.97
C ALA A 187 -24.86 3.96 5.10
N ASN A 188 -24.36 2.76 4.76
CA ASN A 188 -23.74 1.83 5.71
C ASN A 188 -22.47 2.44 6.34
N ALA A 189 -21.59 3.05 5.55
CA ALA A 189 -20.40 3.73 6.08
C ALA A 189 -20.76 4.88 7.03
N ARG A 190 -21.81 5.65 6.72
CA ARG A 190 -22.30 6.74 7.58
C ARG A 190 -22.95 6.23 8.86
N LEU A 191 -23.73 5.15 8.79
CA LEU A 191 -24.54 4.63 9.91
C LEU A 191 -23.85 3.52 10.71
N PHE A 192 -22.63 3.13 10.37
CA PHE A 192 -21.91 2.02 11.01
C PHE A 192 -21.83 2.19 12.54
N GLY A 193 -21.32 3.32 13.01
CA GLY A 193 -21.18 3.57 14.45
C GLY A 193 -22.52 3.63 15.19
N ILE A 194 -23.53 4.25 14.59
CA ILE A 194 -24.87 4.36 15.20
C ILE A 194 -25.52 2.98 15.31
N ARG A 195 -25.42 2.16 14.27
CA ARG A 195 -25.96 0.80 14.28
C ARG A 195 -25.22 -0.09 15.29
N ALA A 196 -23.89 0.03 15.37
CA ALA A 196 -23.10 -0.69 16.38
C ALA A 196 -23.48 -0.29 17.81
N LYS A 197 -23.67 1.02 18.06
CA LYS A 197 -24.13 1.52 19.36
C LYS A 197 -25.52 0.99 19.73
N ARG A 198 -26.50 1.09 18.82
CA ARG A 198 -27.86 0.58 19.04
C ARG A 198 -27.89 -0.93 19.26
N ALA A 199 -27.07 -1.68 18.52
CA ALA A 199 -26.96 -3.13 18.72
C ALA A 199 -26.39 -3.47 20.11
N LYS A 200 -25.41 -2.68 20.58
CA LYS A 200 -24.84 -2.84 21.94
C LYS A 200 -25.87 -2.49 23.02
N GLU A 201 -26.56 -1.35 22.90
CA GLU A 201 -27.60 -0.94 23.85
C GLU A 201 -28.77 -1.94 23.90
N ALA A 202 -29.20 -2.45 22.73
CA ALA A 202 -30.24 -3.48 22.68
C ALA A 202 -29.79 -4.79 23.37
N ALA A 203 -28.53 -5.21 23.15
CA ALA A 203 -27.98 -6.38 23.83
C ALA A 203 -27.87 -6.19 25.34
N GLU A 204 -27.47 -5.00 25.81
CA GLU A 204 -27.44 -4.66 27.24
C GLU A 204 -28.85 -4.68 27.85
N GLN A 205 -29.84 -4.11 27.17
CA GLN A 205 -31.25 -4.17 27.59
C GLN A 205 -31.79 -5.60 27.62
N ASP A 206 -31.40 -6.45 26.66
CA ASP A 206 -31.82 -7.85 26.66
C ASP A 206 -31.15 -8.66 27.78
N VAL A 207 -29.91 -8.33 28.14
CA VAL A 207 -29.24 -8.90 29.33
C VAL A 207 -29.92 -8.42 30.61
N GLU A 208 -30.23 -7.13 30.72
CA GLU A 208 -30.94 -6.57 31.87
C GLU A 208 -32.33 -7.19 32.04
N LYS A 209 -33.08 -7.36 30.94
CA LYS A 209 -34.36 -8.08 30.94
C LYS A 209 -34.19 -9.54 31.38
N LYS A 210 -33.18 -10.25 30.86
CA LYS A 210 -32.90 -11.64 31.29
C LYS A 210 -32.55 -11.72 32.77
N ASN A 211 -31.75 -10.79 33.28
CA ASN A 211 -31.39 -10.72 34.70
C ASN A 211 -32.63 -10.43 35.57
N MET A 212 -33.50 -9.50 35.16
CA MET A 212 -34.77 -9.23 35.85
C MET A 212 -35.68 -10.46 35.88
N VAL A 213 -35.79 -11.21 34.77
CA VAL A 213 -36.55 -12.47 34.73
C VAL A 213 -35.93 -13.53 35.65
N LEU A 214 -34.60 -13.63 35.70
CA LEU A 214 -33.89 -14.53 36.61
C LEU A 214 -34.13 -14.18 38.08
N VAL A 215 -34.10 -12.90 38.43
CA VAL A 215 -34.39 -12.41 39.79
C VAL A 215 -35.84 -12.68 40.18
N LEU A 216 -36.80 -12.49 39.26
CA LEU A 216 -38.21 -12.82 39.51
C LEU A 216 -38.44 -14.33 39.71
N ASN A 217 -37.69 -15.17 39.01
CA ASN A 217 -37.77 -16.63 39.18
C ASN A 217 -37.08 -17.12 40.48
N PHE A 218 -36.05 -16.42 40.96
CA PHE A 218 -35.42 -16.73 42.27
C PHE A 218 -36.21 -16.17 43.47
N ALA A 219 -36.93 -15.06 43.29
CA ALA A 219 -37.79 -14.46 44.33
C ALA A 219 -39.11 -15.22 44.55
N ASN A 220 -39.42 -16.23 43.72
CA ASN A 220 -40.54 -17.14 43.90
C ASN A 220 -40.07 -18.60 43.68
N PRO A 221 -39.50 -19.27 44.70
CA PRO A 221 -39.12 -20.68 44.61
C PRO A 221 -40.32 -21.64 44.67
N SER A 222 -41.55 -21.13 44.64
CA SER A 222 -42.77 -21.91 44.87
C SER A 222 -43.59 -22.04 43.59
N ARG A 223 -43.14 -22.92 42.69
CA ARG A 223 -43.99 -23.66 41.73
C ARG A 223 -43.15 -24.66 40.92
N GLU A 224 -42.61 -25.67 41.59
CA GLU A 224 -42.41 -27.04 41.06
C GLU A 224 -41.80 -27.95 42.14
N VAL A 225 -42.52 -28.13 43.25
CA VAL A 225 -42.38 -29.32 44.09
C VAL A 225 -43.77 -29.77 44.45
N GLN A 226 -44.44 -30.42 43.50
CA GLN A 226 -45.59 -31.30 43.75
C GLN A 226 -45.86 -32.02 42.43
N ASN A 227 -45.12 -33.12 42.24
CA ASN A 227 -45.59 -34.40 41.69
C ASN A 227 -44.38 -35.31 41.50
N LEU A 228 -43.81 -35.76 42.62
CA LEU A 228 -43.00 -36.97 42.66
C LEU A 228 -43.82 -38.02 43.41
N SER A 229 -44.49 -38.89 42.66
CA SER A 229 -44.88 -40.21 43.13
C SER A 229 -43.96 -41.23 42.46
N PRO A 230 -43.35 -42.18 43.20
CA PRO A 230 -42.39 -43.11 42.65
C PRO A 230 -43.11 -44.35 42.11
N VAL A 231 -43.04 -44.59 40.80
CA VAL A 231 -43.41 -45.89 40.23
C VAL A 231 -42.38 -46.30 39.17
N LEU A 232 -41.54 -47.24 39.58
CA LEU A 232 -40.90 -48.32 38.82
C LEU A 232 -40.15 -47.99 37.52
N PHE A 233 -38.83 -48.00 37.68
CA PHE A 233 -37.83 -48.61 36.80
C PHE A 233 -38.37 -49.74 35.89
N SER A 234 -38.25 -49.61 34.56
CA SER A 234 -37.60 -50.60 33.67
C SER A 234 -37.89 -50.34 32.18
N GLN A 235 -36.85 -50.61 31.36
CA GLN A 235 -36.86 -50.86 29.91
C GLN A 235 -37.09 -49.63 28.99
N THR A 236 -36.42 -49.39 27.87
CA THR A 236 -35.22 -49.88 27.17
C THR A 236 -35.09 -48.96 25.94
N ASP A 237 -33.89 -48.90 25.37
CA ASP A 237 -33.50 -48.39 24.05
C ASP A 237 -34.59 -48.18 22.97
N GLN A 238 -34.50 -47.08 22.19
CA GLN A 238 -34.14 -47.10 20.75
C GLN A 238 -34.53 -45.81 19.99
N LYS A 239 -33.53 -45.26 19.27
CA LYS A 239 -33.59 -44.61 17.94
C LYS A 239 -34.23 -43.23 17.75
N ARG A 240 -33.38 -42.26 17.35
CA ARG A 240 -33.36 -41.53 16.06
C ARG A 240 -32.28 -40.43 16.17
N GLU A 241 -31.02 -40.69 15.81
CA GLU A 241 -30.46 -40.52 14.46
C GLU A 241 -31.03 -39.34 13.66
N GLY A 242 -30.15 -38.40 13.30
CA GLY A 242 -30.20 -37.71 12.00
C GLY A 242 -30.48 -36.21 12.02
N SER A 243 -29.43 -35.40 12.14
CA SER A 243 -29.01 -34.41 11.12
C SER A 243 -28.10 -33.34 11.72
N GLY A 244 -26.82 -33.67 11.87
CA GLY A 244 -25.77 -32.67 11.71
C GLY A 244 -25.64 -32.34 10.22
N LEU A 245 -25.42 -31.08 9.89
CA LEU A 245 -24.56 -30.65 8.78
C LEU A 245 -24.36 -29.12 8.87
N TYR A 246 -23.07 -28.73 8.92
CA TYR A 246 -22.48 -27.38 8.75
C TYR A 246 -22.32 -26.46 9.97
N GLU A 247 -21.45 -26.86 10.91
CA GLU A 247 -20.38 -25.97 11.36
C GLU A 247 -19.05 -26.46 10.76
N GLU A 248 -18.41 -25.62 9.94
CA GLU A 248 -16.96 -25.41 9.86
C GLU A 248 -16.64 -24.66 8.56
N ILE A 249 -16.26 -23.38 8.70
CA ILE A 249 -15.21 -22.63 7.97
C ILE A 249 -15.40 -21.17 8.41
N PHE A 250 -14.87 -20.77 9.57
CA PHE A 250 -14.42 -19.39 9.78
C PHE A 250 -13.38 -19.22 10.90
N THR A 251 -12.43 -20.13 11.01
CA THR A 251 -11.16 -19.84 11.70
C THR A 251 -10.12 -19.42 10.67
N ARG A 252 -9.99 -18.09 10.45
CA ARG A 252 -8.75 -17.34 10.14
C ARG A 252 -9.06 -15.96 9.53
N ARG A 253 -9.27 -14.94 10.36
CA ARG A 253 -8.61 -13.64 10.16
C ARG A 253 -8.70 -12.74 11.39
N CYS A 254 -7.59 -12.70 12.11
CA CYS A 254 -6.98 -11.55 12.77
C CYS A 254 -7.91 -10.38 13.16
N CYS A 255 -8.13 -10.28 14.48
CA CYS A 255 -7.99 -9.01 15.17
C CYS A 255 -6.69 -8.32 14.74
N LEU A 256 -6.75 -7.01 14.47
CA LEU A 256 -5.88 -6.00 15.09
C LEU A 256 -6.25 -4.63 14.51
N PHE A 257 -7.15 -3.95 15.23
CA PHE A 257 -7.30 -2.51 15.24
C PHE A 257 -6.40 -1.95 16.36
N PHE A 258 -5.73 -0.84 16.08
CA PHE A 258 -4.87 -0.07 16.99
C PHE A 258 -5.64 0.48 18.21
N PRO A 259 -4.95 0.73 19.34
CA PRO A 259 -4.88 2.11 19.83
C PRO A 259 -3.51 2.59 20.37
N VAL A 260 -3.17 3.79 19.90
CA VAL A 260 -2.54 4.99 20.50
C VAL A 260 -2.17 5.00 22.01
N TYR A 261 -0.85 5.21 22.26
CA TYR A 261 -0.10 5.96 23.31
C TYR A 261 -0.03 5.52 24.79
N GLY A 262 1.22 5.54 25.33
CA GLY A 262 1.49 5.88 26.74
C GLY A 262 2.56 5.06 27.50
N ILE A 263 3.84 5.44 27.34
CA ILE A 263 4.94 5.53 28.36
C ILE A 263 5.02 4.44 29.48
N ASN A 264 6.11 3.64 29.50
CA ASN A 264 7.11 3.58 30.60
C ASN A 264 8.15 2.43 30.50
N HIS A 265 9.39 2.77 30.85
CA HIS A 265 10.50 1.98 31.41
C HIS A 265 11.25 0.85 30.63
N ILE A 266 12.49 1.21 30.26
CA ILE A 266 13.80 0.54 30.42
C ILE A 266 13.82 -0.88 31.04
N ALA A 267 14.46 -1.85 30.35
CA ALA A 267 15.57 -2.68 30.87
C ALA A 267 16.14 -3.65 29.80
N LEU A 268 17.47 -3.75 29.74
CA LEU A 268 18.27 -4.72 29.00
C LEU A 268 18.41 -6.03 29.80
N HIS A 269 18.60 -7.16 29.12
CA HIS A 269 19.37 -8.26 29.67
C HIS A 269 20.16 -9.01 28.59
N LYS A 270 21.31 -9.54 29.04
CA LYS A 270 22.54 -10.01 28.36
C LYS A 270 22.37 -10.74 27.03
#